data_AF-A0A6N8HGV9-F1
#
_entry.id   AF-A0A6N8HGV9-F1
#
_cell.length_a   1.000
_cell.length_b   1.000
_cell.length_c   1.000
_cell.angle_alpha   90.00
_cell.angle_beta   90.00
_cell.angle_gamma   90.00
#
_symmetry.space_group_name_H-M   'P 1'
#
loop_
_entity.id
_entity.type
_entity.pdbx_description
1 polymer ?
#
loop_
_entity_poly.entity_id
_entity_poly.type
_entity_poly.pdbx_seq_one_letter_code
_entity_poly.pdbx_strand_id
1 'polypeptide(L)'
;MSNAVTQKEIEDVNSFLQNIKEVASINQQSIDSVNNGVMQIGNIYLESKRLDIRNAELNNELARILSEFKLKQGVLNLIFSERGRIIDKHFEVIDKGLREGNDALILQGLRGASEFVMKNPLEDFDNFKKAILDKNTPLELDF
;
A
#
# COMPACT_ATOMS: atom_id res chain seq x y z
N MET A 1 29.72 -83.92 -16.81
CA MET A 1 29.18 -82.73 -17.50
C MET A 1 27.92 -82.14 -16.85
N SER A 2 27.31 -82.77 -15.83
CA SER A 2 26.07 -82.28 -15.20
C SER A 2 26.25 -81.10 -14.21
N ASN A 3 27.33 -81.04 -13.42
CA ASN A 3 27.53 -79.97 -12.41
C ASN A 3 27.88 -78.58 -12.98
N ALA A 4 28.51 -78.52 -14.15
CA ALA A 4 28.90 -77.26 -14.77
C ALA A 4 27.69 -76.52 -15.38
N VAL A 5 26.66 -77.27 -15.80
CA VAL A 5 25.40 -76.71 -16.30
C VAL A 5 24.62 -76.05 -15.16
N THR A 6 24.58 -76.69 -13.99
CA THR A 6 23.86 -76.18 -12.81
C THR A 6 24.51 -74.94 -12.18
N GLN A 7 25.84 -74.82 -12.22
CA GLN A 7 26.53 -73.61 -11.72
C GLN A 7 26.29 -72.38 -12.60
N LYS A 8 26.30 -72.55 -13.91
CA LYS A 8 26.00 -71.47 -14.86
C LYS A 8 24.58 -70.96 -14.70
N GLU A 9 23.60 -71.86 -14.52
CA GLU A 9 22.21 -71.49 -14.26
C GLU A 9 22.07 -70.69 -12.94
N ILE A 10 22.82 -71.04 -11.90
CA ILE A 10 22.83 -70.29 -10.64
C ILE A 10 23.47 -68.90 -10.80
N GLU A 11 24.54 -68.77 -11.57
CA GLU A 11 25.16 -67.48 -11.89
C GLU A 11 24.23 -66.58 -12.72
N ASP A 12 23.57 -67.15 -13.72
CA ASP A 12 22.58 -66.45 -14.55
C ASP A 12 21.40 -65.96 -13.70
N VAL A 13 20.88 -66.80 -12.79
CA VAL A 13 19.84 -66.41 -11.83
C VAL A 13 20.31 -65.30 -10.88
N ASN A 14 21.54 -65.39 -10.36
CA ASN A 14 22.08 -64.37 -9.46
C ASN A 14 22.28 -63.03 -10.17
N SER A 15 22.77 -63.03 -11.41
CA SER A 15 22.92 -61.82 -12.22
C SER A 15 21.57 -61.17 -12.52
N PHE A 16 20.55 -61.98 -12.85
CA PHE A 16 19.19 -61.50 -13.05
C PHE A 16 18.60 -60.87 -11.78
N LEU A 17 18.81 -61.48 -10.60
CA LEU A 17 18.38 -60.92 -9.33
C LEU A 17 19.10 -59.61 -8.98
N GLN A 18 20.38 -59.45 -9.33
CA GLN A 18 21.10 -58.19 -9.16
C GLN A 18 20.55 -57.09 -10.07
N ASN A 19 20.29 -57.41 -11.33
CA ASN A 19 19.67 -56.48 -12.27
C ASN A 19 18.28 -56.02 -11.79
N ILE A 20 17.47 -56.93 -11.22
CA ILE A 20 16.17 -56.57 -10.62
C ILE A 20 16.35 -55.61 -9.44
N LYS A 21 17.33 -55.84 -8.56
CA LYS A 21 17.59 -54.96 -7.42
C LYS A 21 18.04 -53.57 -7.85
N GLU A 22 18.85 -53.48 -8.89
CA GLU A 22 19.29 -52.21 -9.48
C GLU A 22 18.13 -51.45 -10.14
N VAL A 23 17.27 -52.15 -10.91
CA VAL A 23 16.05 -51.55 -11.48
C VAL A 23 15.11 -51.06 -10.38
N ALA A 24 14.94 -51.84 -9.30
CA ALA A 24 14.12 -51.45 -8.17
C ALA A 24 14.66 -50.21 -7.44
N SER A 25 15.99 -50.10 -7.26
CA SER A 25 16.60 -48.94 -6.62
C SER A 25 16.52 -47.68 -7.49
N ILE A 26 16.73 -47.80 -8.80
CA ILE A 26 16.57 -46.69 -9.76
C ILE A 26 15.12 -46.19 -9.78
N ASN A 27 14.15 -47.11 -9.78
CA ASN A 27 12.74 -46.75 -9.74
C ASN A 27 12.37 -46.05 -8.43
N GLN A 28 12.88 -46.54 -7.28
CA GLN A 28 12.65 -45.89 -5.99
C GLN A 28 13.20 -44.46 -5.97
N GLN A 29 14.45 -44.26 -6.43
CA GLN A 29 15.06 -42.93 -6.52
C GLN A 29 14.30 -41.99 -7.47
N SER A 30 13.77 -42.53 -8.58
CA SER A 30 12.96 -41.77 -9.53
C SER A 30 11.62 -41.36 -8.92
N ILE A 31 10.95 -42.26 -8.20
CA ILE A 31 9.70 -41.98 -7.48
C ILE A 31 9.94 -40.91 -6.40
N ASP A 32 11.02 -41.02 -5.62
CA ASP A 32 11.35 -40.05 -4.58
C ASP A 32 11.64 -38.66 -5.17
N SER A 33 12.34 -38.62 -6.31
CA SER A 33 12.61 -37.37 -7.04
C SER A 33 11.33 -36.73 -7.58
N VAL A 34 10.40 -37.52 -8.11
CA VAL A 34 9.09 -37.05 -8.56
C VAL A 34 8.27 -36.51 -7.38
N ASN A 35 8.20 -37.25 -6.27
CA ASN A 35 7.49 -36.83 -5.07
C ASN A 35 8.05 -35.51 -4.52
N ASN A 36 9.38 -35.39 -4.46
CA ASN A 36 10.04 -34.15 -4.06
C ASN A 36 9.71 -32.98 -5.00
N GLY A 37 9.70 -33.21 -6.32
CA GLY A 37 9.32 -32.22 -7.30
C GLY A 37 7.86 -31.75 -7.15
N VAL A 38 6.92 -32.68 -6.93
CA VAL A 38 5.50 -32.35 -6.67
C VAL A 38 5.35 -31.52 -5.40
N MET A 39 6.06 -31.88 -4.32
CA MET A 39 6.06 -31.10 -3.08
C MET A 39 6.63 -29.69 -3.27
N GLN A 40 7.70 -29.55 -4.05
CA GLN A 40 8.27 -28.23 -4.38
C GLN A 40 7.29 -27.37 -5.17
N ILE A 41 6.61 -27.93 -6.18
CA ILE A 41 5.60 -27.21 -6.97
C ILE A 41 4.43 -26.78 -6.07
N GLY A 42 3.95 -27.65 -5.19
CA GLY A 42 2.93 -27.33 -4.22
C GLY A 42 3.33 -26.17 -3.31
N ASN A 43 4.57 -26.19 -2.81
CA ASN A 43 5.11 -25.10 -1.98
C ASN A 43 5.23 -23.78 -2.75
N ILE A 44 5.71 -23.81 -4.00
CA ILE A 44 5.79 -22.63 -4.87
C ILE A 44 4.40 -22.03 -5.10
N TYR A 45 3.39 -22.88 -5.35
CA TYR A 45 2.01 -22.42 -5.54
C TYR A 45 1.44 -21.74 -4.28
N LEU A 46 1.64 -22.35 -3.11
CA LEU A 46 1.19 -21.77 -1.85
C LEU A 46 1.89 -20.44 -1.55
N GLU A 47 3.19 -20.36 -1.82
CA GLU A 47 3.94 -19.11 -1.65
C GLU A 47 3.49 -18.04 -2.64
N SER A 48 3.23 -18.40 -3.89
CA SER A 48 2.64 -17.49 -4.89
C SER A 48 1.31 -16.91 -4.40
N LYS A 49 0.44 -17.73 -3.81
CA LYS A 49 -0.85 -17.25 -3.26
C LYS A 49 -0.67 -16.32 -2.06
N ARG A 50 0.32 -16.59 -1.20
CA ARG A 50 0.66 -15.68 -0.10
C ARG A 50 1.18 -14.34 -0.61
N LEU A 51 2.01 -14.35 -1.65
CA LEU A 51 2.50 -13.14 -2.29
C LEU A 51 1.37 -12.34 -2.97
N ASP A 52 0.43 -13.01 -3.63
CA ASP A 52 -0.75 -12.36 -4.21
C ASP A 52 -1.56 -11.61 -3.15
N ILE A 53 -1.82 -12.26 -2.00
CA ILE A 53 -2.54 -11.63 -0.88
C ILE A 53 -1.77 -10.43 -0.33
N ARG A 54 -0.46 -10.59 -0.08
CA ARG A 54 0.38 -9.50 0.44
C ARG A 54 0.45 -8.32 -0.53
N ASN A 55 0.50 -8.58 -1.84
CA ASN A 55 0.46 -7.53 -2.84
C ASN A 55 -0.89 -6.80 -2.83
N ALA A 56 -2.01 -7.52 -2.68
CA ALA A 56 -3.32 -6.90 -2.55
C ALA A 56 -3.44 -6.04 -1.28
N GLU A 57 -2.94 -6.54 -0.14
CA GLU A 57 -2.88 -5.78 1.11
C GLU A 57 -2.06 -4.49 0.97
N LEU A 58 -0.87 -4.59 0.36
CA LEU A 58 0.00 -3.43 0.13
C LEU A 58 -0.65 -2.41 -0.81
N ASN A 59 -1.32 -2.86 -1.87
CA ASN A 59 -2.04 -1.98 -2.79
C ASN A 59 -3.20 -1.25 -2.09
N ASN A 60 -3.95 -1.95 -1.23
CA ASN A 60 -5.02 -1.34 -0.44
C ASN A 60 -4.46 -0.31 0.55
N GLU A 61 -3.34 -0.61 1.20
CA GLU A 61 -2.69 0.34 2.10
C GLU A 61 -2.17 1.58 1.37
N LEU A 62 -1.54 1.41 0.21
CA LEU A 62 -1.13 2.52 -0.65
C LEU A 62 -2.32 3.38 -1.07
N ALA A 63 -3.43 2.76 -1.49
CA ALA A 63 -4.64 3.48 -1.85
C ALA A 63 -5.19 4.31 -0.67
N ARG A 64 -5.19 3.74 0.54
CA ARG A 64 -5.59 4.45 1.77
C ARG A 64 -4.68 5.66 2.03
N ILE A 65 -3.36 5.46 2.01
CA ILE A 65 -2.38 6.53 2.25
C ILE A 65 -2.55 7.67 1.22
N LEU A 66 -2.72 7.32 -0.06
CA LEU A 66 -2.93 8.30 -1.13
C LEU A 66 -4.25 9.07 -0.94
N SER A 67 -5.31 8.39 -0.53
CA SER A 67 -6.60 9.04 -0.25
C SER A 67 -6.48 10.03 0.91
N GLU A 68 -5.88 9.62 2.02
CA GLU A 68 -5.64 10.50 3.17
C GLU A 68 -4.75 11.70 2.81
N PHE A 69 -3.70 11.48 2.02
CA PHE A 69 -2.83 12.54 1.54
C PHE A 69 -3.61 13.55 0.70
N LYS A 70 -4.39 13.09 -0.29
CA LYS A 70 -5.20 13.97 -1.15
C LYS A 70 -6.22 14.77 -0.36
N LEU A 71 -6.88 14.17 0.63
CA LEU A 71 -7.81 14.88 1.51
C LEU A 71 -7.09 15.99 2.29
N LYS A 72 -5.97 15.67 2.95
CA LYS A 72 -5.17 16.65 3.69
C LYS A 72 -4.67 17.78 2.79
N GLN A 73 -4.17 17.44 1.60
CA GLN A 73 -3.72 18.41 0.61
C GLN A 73 -4.86 19.32 0.13
N GLY A 74 -6.03 18.75 -0.17
CA GLY A 74 -7.20 19.51 -0.63
C GLY A 74 -7.67 20.53 0.39
N VAL A 75 -7.68 20.14 1.67
CA VAL A 75 -8.07 21.02 2.78
C VAL A 75 -7.08 22.15 2.97
N LEU A 76 -5.77 21.84 2.96
CA LEU A 76 -4.73 22.87 3.02
C LEU A 76 -4.89 23.87 1.87
N ASN A 77 -5.06 23.37 0.64
CA ASN A 77 -5.26 24.25 -0.52
C ASN A 77 -6.50 25.13 -0.37
N LEU A 78 -7.61 24.59 0.15
CA LEU A 78 -8.84 25.34 0.38
C LEU A 78 -8.62 26.45 1.42
N ILE A 79 -8.02 26.12 2.57
CA ILE A 79 -7.71 27.07 3.65
C ILE A 79 -6.84 28.20 3.10
N PHE A 80 -5.72 27.89 2.46
CA PHE A 80 -4.80 28.92 1.97
C PHE A 80 -5.39 29.72 0.80
N SER A 81 -6.19 29.11 -0.06
CA SER A 81 -6.88 29.83 -1.14
C SER A 81 -7.91 30.82 -0.59
N GLU A 82 -8.70 30.42 0.41
CA GLU A 82 -9.70 31.31 0.99
C GLU A 82 -9.05 32.47 1.74
N ARG A 83 -7.95 32.18 2.46
CA ARG A 83 -7.16 33.22 3.11
C ARG A 83 -6.60 34.24 2.12
N GLY A 84 -6.12 33.79 0.96
CA GLY A 84 -5.68 34.68 -0.11
C GLY A 84 -6.79 35.64 -0.53
N ARG A 85 -7.99 35.12 -0.81
CA ARG A 85 -9.14 35.94 -1.21
C ARG A 85 -9.54 36.97 -0.15
N ILE A 86 -9.53 36.59 1.13
CA ILE A 86 -9.88 37.52 2.22
C ILE A 86 -8.85 38.64 2.32
N ILE A 87 -7.56 38.32 2.20
CA ILE A 87 -6.48 39.31 2.18
C ILE A 87 -6.64 40.25 0.98
N ASP A 88 -6.91 39.71 -0.21
CA ASP A 88 -7.15 40.51 -1.42
C ASP A 88 -8.32 41.48 -1.21
N LYS A 89 -9.40 41.03 -0.56
CA LYS A 89 -10.53 41.91 -0.22
C LYS A 89 -10.17 43.04 0.72
N HIS A 90 -9.26 42.82 1.68
CA HIS A 90 -8.76 43.91 2.51
C HIS A 90 -7.91 44.91 1.70
N PHE A 91 -7.13 44.44 0.73
CA PHE A 91 -6.40 45.33 -0.19
C PHE A 91 -7.34 46.13 -1.11
N GLU A 92 -8.45 45.55 -1.58
CA GLU A 92 -9.48 46.28 -2.33
C GLU A 92 -10.07 47.45 -1.51
N VAL A 93 -10.25 47.26 -0.19
CA VAL A 93 -10.70 48.31 0.73
C VAL A 93 -9.66 49.42 0.88
N ILE A 94 -8.37 49.06 0.97
CA ILE A 94 -7.26 50.03 1.02
C ILE A 94 -7.23 50.84 -0.27
N ASP A 95 -7.29 50.19 -1.44
CA ASP A 95 -7.27 50.86 -2.75
C ASP A 95 -8.46 51.79 -2.94
N LYS A 96 -9.63 51.40 -2.43
CA LYS A 96 -10.80 52.29 -2.38
C LYS A 96 -10.53 53.50 -1.49
N GLY A 97 -9.94 53.31 -0.33
CA GLY A 97 -9.61 54.39 0.60
C GLY A 97 -8.63 55.39 0.00
N LEU A 98 -7.61 54.91 -0.70
CA LEU A 98 -6.65 55.75 -1.43
C LEU A 98 -7.30 56.58 -2.53
N ARG A 99 -8.19 55.97 -3.33
CA ARG A 99 -8.93 56.68 -4.39
C ARG A 99 -9.87 57.75 -3.87
N GLU A 100 -10.50 57.49 -2.72
CA GLU A 100 -11.49 58.39 -2.11
C GLU A 100 -10.86 59.40 -1.16
N GLY A 101 -9.55 59.33 -0.89
CA GLY A 101 -8.88 60.16 0.11
C GLY A 101 -9.40 59.90 1.54
N ASN A 102 -9.85 58.67 1.80
CA ASN A 102 -10.49 58.28 3.05
C ASN A 102 -9.54 57.47 3.93
N ASP A 103 -8.82 58.18 4.80
CA ASP A 103 -7.84 57.60 5.73
C ASP A 103 -8.45 56.55 6.67
N ALA A 104 -9.72 56.72 7.07
CA ALA A 104 -10.40 55.75 7.92
C ALA A 104 -10.57 54.40 7.21
N LEU A 105 -10.88 54.43 5.91
CA LEU A 105 -11.04 53.22 5.09
C LEU A 105 -9.70 52.52 4.86
N ILE A 106 -8.63 53.29 4.62
CA ILE A 106 -7.26 52.78 4.52
C ILE A 106 -6.87 52.07 5.83
N LEU A 107 -7.09 52.73 6.97
CA LEU A 107 -6.74 52.19 8.28
C LEU A 107 -7.54 50.92 8.60
N GLN A 108 -8.83 50.88 8.24
CA GLN A 108 -9.68 49.71 8.39
C GLN A 108 -9.17 48.53 7.57
N GLY A 109 -8.82 48.75 6.31
CA GLY A 109 -8.28 47.71 5.44
C GLY A 109 -6.95 47.15 5.97
N LEU A 110 -6.03 48.03 6.40
CA LEU A 110 -4.75 47.62 7.00
C LEU A 110 -4.93 46.81 8.28
N ARG A 111 -5.83 47.25 9.18
CA ARG A 111 -6.14 46.51 10.41
C ARG A 111 -6.72 45.14 10.10
N GLY A 112 -7.71 45.07 9.22
CA GLY A 112 -8.34 43.80 8.83
C GLY A 112 -7.35 42.81 8.21
N ALA A 113 -6.51 43.27 7.29
CA ALA A 113 -5.45 42.44 6.72
C ALA A 113 -4.47 41.95 7.79
N SER A 114 -4.01 42.85 8.68
CA SER A 114 -3.06 42.49 9.74
C SER A 114 -3.65 41.49 10.74
N GLU A 115 -4.86 41.73 11.22
CA GLU A 115 -5.56 40.82 12.14
C GLU A 115 -5.74 39.43 11.52
N PHE A 116 -6.10 39.37 10.24
CA PHE A 116 -6.33 38.12 9.56
C PHE A 116 -5.03 37.33 9.30
N VAL A 117 -3.93 38.01 8.96
CA VAL A 117 -2.61 37.38 8.79
C VAL A 117 -2.09 36.82 10.11
N MET A 118 -2.39 37.46 11.25
CA MET A 118 -1.96 37.00 12.57
C MET A 118 -2.67 35.72 13.05
N LYS A 119 -3.83 35.37 12.48
CA LYS A 119 -4.56 34.14 12.85
C LYS A 119 -3.86 32.90 12.27
N ASN A 120 -3.73 31.85 13.07
CA ASN A 120 -3.15 30.57 12.64
C ASN A 120 -4.03 29.94 11.54
N PRO A 121 -3.51 29.69 10.33
CA PRO A 121 -4.28 29.07 9.24
C PRO A 121 -4.71 27.63 9.54
N LEU A 122 -4.08 26.96 10.51
CA LEU A 122 -4.32 25.55 10.81
C LEU A 122 -5.16 25.34 12.08
N GLU A 123 -5.65 26.41 12.71
CA GLU A 123 -6.53 26.28 13.88
C GLU A 123 -7.81 25.49 13.53
N ASP A 124 -8.37 25.73 12.34
CA ASP A 124 -9.49 24.95 11.79
C ASP A 124 -9.08 23.57 11.27
N PHE A 125 -7.79 23.40 10.90
CA PHE A 125 -7.26 22.11 10.45
C PHE A 125 -7.19 21.09 11.58
N ASP A 126 -6.89 21.52 12.81
CA ASP A 126 -6.88 20.64 13.98
C ASP A 126 -8.29 20.15 14.35
N ASN A 127 -9.31 21.01 14.21
CA ASN A 127 -10.71 20.63 14.37
C ASN A 127 -11.16 19.66 13.27
N PHE A 128 -10.75 19.92 12.03
CA PHE A 128 -11.01 19.02 10.91
C PHE A 128 -10.31 17.66 11.06
N LYS A 129 -9.05 17.66 11.53
CA LYS A 129 -8.30 16.44 11.82
C LYS A 129 -9.04 15.57 12.84
N LYS A 130 -9.67 16.16 13.85
CA LYS A 130 -10.52 15.44 14.80
C LYS A 130 -11.77 14.88 14.11
N ALA A 131 -12.48 15.67 13.31
CA ALA A 131 -13.71 15.23 12.63
C ALA A 131 -13.49 14.12 11.57
N ILE A 132 -12.33 14.08 10.91
CA ILE A 132 -12.02 13.07 9.87
C ILE A 132 -11.33 11.83 10.45
N LEU A 133 -10.49 11.97 11.47
CA LEU A 133 -9.80 10.84 12.08
C LEU A 133 -10.66 10.10 13.11
N ASP A 134 -11.67 10.75 13.67
CA ASP A 134 -12.60 10.11 14.58
C ASP A 134 -13.70 9.38 13.82
N LYS A 135 -13.51 8.06 13.64
CA LYS A 135 -14.47 7.16 12.98
C LYS A 135 -15.85 7.11 13.67
N ASN A 136 -15.97 7.68 14.87
CA ASN A 136 -17.20 7.66 15.68
C ASN A 136 -17.92 9.00 15.74
N THR A 137 -17.43 10.06 15.09
CA THR A 137 -18.14 11.33 15.03
C THR A 137 -18.88 11.43 13.69
N PRO A 138 -20.22 11.37 13.66
CA PRO A 138 -20.97 11.65 12.44
C PRO A 138 -20.62 13.05 11.96
N LEU A 139 -20.32 13.22 10.67
CA LEU A 139 -20.32 14.56 10.07
C LEU A 139 -21.76 15.07 10.12
N GLU A 140 -22.11 15.81 11.17
CA GLU A 140 -23.32 16.62 11.19
C GLU A 140 -23.09 17.81 10.26
N LEU A 141 -23.43 17.61 8.99
CA LEU A 141 -23.60 18.68 8.02
C LEU A 141 -25.00 19.26 8.25
N ASP A 142 -25.11 20.24 9.16
CA ASP A 142 -26.28 21.11 9.18
C ASP A 142 -26.17 22.05 7.97
N PHE A 143 -27.08 21.87 7.01
CA PHE A 143 -27.31 22.77 5.87
C PHE A 143 -28.42 23.76 6.21
#